data_AF-A0A2W0G2Q0-F1
#
_entry.id   AF-A0A2W0G2Q0-F1
#
_cell.length_a   1.000
_cell.length_b   1.000
_cell.length_c   1.000
_cell.angle_alpha   90.00
_cell.angle_beta   90.00
_cell.angle_gamma   90.00
#
_symmetry.space_group_name_H-M   'P 1'
#
loop_
_entity.id
_entity.type
_entity.pdbx_description
1 polymer ?
#
loop_
_entity_poly.entity_id
_entity_poly.type
_entity_poly.pdbx_seq_one_letter_code
_entity_poly.pdbx_strand_id
1 'polypeptide(L)'
;MKKWKLALIGAVSLVLAACEKAPSYEFEGQYFVTEGEECTTPENTKDREQYYLEITKEVRGGSVSFLANFPTASKTGLPVVSAQSASPDDDNQLTFNFYAPKESVTPPEAAKFNIVLSVIPNQSKEGHLWVTKAEMNIARDGAVQKYDILENLRRFFELGKAGVCLRKGTTTG
;
A
#
# COMPACT_ATOMS: atom_id res chain seq x y z
N MET A 1 29.98 -39.96 51.38
CA MET A 1 30.75 -39.60 50.16
C MET A 1 29.81 -39.80 48.98
N LYS A 2 29.52 -38.91 48.02
CA LYS A 2 29.88 -37.53 47.67
C LYS A 2 28.63 -37.03 46.92
N LYS A 3 28.02 -35.91 47.35
CA LYS A 3 26.92 -35.26 46.63
C LYS A 3 27.53 -34.43 45.49
N TRP A 4 27.01 -34.63 44.29
CA TRP A 4 27.26 -33.89 43.04
C TRP A 4 25.87 -33.40 42.60
N LYS A 5 25.61 -32.18 42.11
CA LYS A 5 26.39 -31.16 41.41
C LYS A 5 25.72 -29.80 41.63
N LEU A 6 26.54 -28.76 41.49
CA LEU A 6 26.24 -27.35 41.26
C LEU A 6 24.84 -27.03 40.68
N ALA A 7 24.09 -26.18 41.39
CA ALA A 7 23.10 -25.30 40.78
C ALA A 7 23.69 -23.87 40.83
N LEU A 8 24.41 -23.51 39.76
CA LEU A 8 24.79 -22.14 39.47
C LEU A 8 23.99 -21.73 38.22
N ILE A 9 23.70 -20.44 38.12
CA ILE A 9 23.03 -19.73 37.01
C ILE A 9 21.50 -19.66 37.17
N GLY A 10 21.08 -18.78 38.08
CA GLY A 10 19.70 -18.32 38.23
C GLY A 10 19.66 -16.80 38.26
N ALA A 11 20.16 -16.17 37.21
CA ALA A 11 19.92 -14.77 36.91
C ALA A 11 20.08 -14.58 35.40
N VAL A 12 19.17 -15.18 34.62
CA VAL A 12 18.86 -14.61 33.31
C VAL A 12 18.20 -13.29 33.63
N SER A 13 19.00 -12.22 33.59
CA SER A 13 18.49 -10.88 33.40
C SER A 13 17.57 -10.95 32.19
N LEU A 14 16.27 -11.06 32.44
CA LEU A 14 15.24 -10.67 31.49
C LEU A 14 15.52 -9.19 31.26
N VAL A 15 16.32 -8.92 30.24
CA VAL A 15 16.36 -7.61 29.61
C VAL A 15 14.90 -7.34 29.29
N LEU A 16 14.32 -6.45 30.09
CA LEU A 16 13.11 -5.72 29.77
C LEU A 16 13.43 -5.02 28.45
N ALA A 17 13.26 -5.74 27.33
CA ALA A 17 12.92 -5.12 26.09
C ALA A 17 11.61 -4.40 26.42
N ALA A 18 11.75 -3.12 26.71
CA ALA A 18 10.65 -2.20 26.76
C ALA A 18 9.76 -2.55 25.56
N CYS A 19 8.47 -2.74 25.83
CA CYS A 19 7.44 -2.88 24.80
C CYS A 19 7.40 -1.61 23.95
N GLU A 20 8.39 -1.41 23.08
CA GLU A 20 8.18 -0.63 21.87
C GLU A 20 7.15 -1.43 21.07
N LYS A 21 6.00 -0.81 20.80
CA LYS A 21 4.94 -1.37 19.96
C LYS A 21 5.58 -2.03 18.73
N ALA A 22 5.53 -3.36 18.66
CA ALA A 22 5.82 -4.09 17.43
C ALA A 22 4.88 -3.58 16.33
N PRO A 23 5.36 -3.54 15.08
CA PRO A 23 5.19 -2.37 14.23
C PRO A 23 3.77 -2.23 13.70
N SER A 24 3.37 -0.98 13.45
CA SER A 24 2.46 -0.65 12.35
C SER A 24 2.80 -1.55 11.16
N TYR A 25 1.83 -2.26 10.60
CA TYR A 25 2.00 -3.27 9.54
C TYR A 25 3.16 -2.97 8.56
N GLU A 26 3.94 -3.97 8.16
CA GLU A 26 5.09 -3.77 7.26
C GLU A 26 4.63 -3.59 5.81
N PHE A 27 4.21 -2.36 5.49
CA PHE A 27 3.68 -2.00 4.18
C PHE A 27 4.71 -2.05 3.05
N GLU A 28 6.01 -1.99 3.32
CA GLU A 28 7.04 -1.95 2.28
C GLU A 28 7.01 -3.20 1.39
N GLY A 29 6.96 -3.03 0.07
CA GLY A 29 6.98 -4.12 -0.90
C GLY A 29 6.26 -3.80 -2.21
N GLN A 30 6.32 -4.75 -3.14
CA GLN A 30 5.58 -4.70 -4.40
C GLN A 30 4.32 -5.54 -4.26
N TYR A 31 3.16 -4.99 -4.62
CA TYR A 31 1.86 -5.61 -4.44
C TYR A 31 1.12 -5.77 -5.75
N PHE A 32 0.60 -6.95 -6.02
CA PHE A 32 -0.06 -7.31 -7.28
C PHE A 32 -1.55 -7.53 -7.06
N VAL A 33 -2.38 -7.10 -8.02
CA VAL A 33 -3.83 -7.27 -7.95
C VAL A 33 -4.21 -8.75 -7.94
N THR A 34 -5.18 -9.08 -7.09
CA THR A 34 -5.84 -10.38 -7.01
C THR A 34 -7.36 -10.23 -7.07
N GLU A 35 -8.05 -11.33 -7.34
CA GLU A 35 -9.49 -11.38 -7.58
C GLU A 35 -10.25 -11.99 -6.40
N GLY A 36 -11.45 -11.47 -6.17
CA GLY A 36 -12.40 -11.97 -5.19
C GLY A 36 -12.00 -11.80 -3.73
N GLU A 37 -12.89 -12.26 -2.85
CA GLU A 37 -12.66 -12.29 -1.39
C GLU A 37 -11.46 -13.16 -1.02
N GLU A 38 -11.23 -14.21 -1.81
CA GLU A 38 -10.15 -15.15 -1.60
C GLU A 38 -8.80 -14.66 -2.12
N CYS A 39 -8.70 -13.43 -2.63
CA CYS A 39 -7.44 -12.86 -3.12
C CYS A 39 -6.74 -13.82 -4.09
N THR A 40 -7.50 -14.46 -4.98
CA THR A 40 -6.98 -15.46 -5.91
C THR A 40 -6.16 -14.77 -6.98
N THR A 41 -5.03 -15.37 -7.34
CA THR A 41 -4.19 -14.78 -8.40
C THR A 41 -4.94 -14.87 -9.73
N PRO A 42 -5.09 -13.76 -10.50
CA PRO A 42 -5.85 -13.76 -11.75
C PRO A 42 -5.33 -14.83 -12.71
N GLU A 43 -6.18 -15.46 -13.52
CA GLU A 43 -5.73 -16.49 -14.48
C GLU A 43 -4.93 -15.88 -15.64
N ASN A 44 -5.27 -14.65 -16.04
CA ASN A 44 -4.62 -13.93 -17.13
C ASN A 44 -3.27 -13.35 -16.69
N THR A 45 -2.19 -13.83 -17.29
CA THR A 45 -0.81 -13.38 -17.01
C THR A 45 -0.57 -11.91 -17.33
N LYS A 46 -1.30 -11.31 -18.27
CA LYS A 46 -1.21 -9.87 -18.54
C LYS A 46 -1.74 -9.05 -17.38
N ASP A 47 -2.81 -9.50 -16.73
CA ASP A 47 -3.39 -8.80 -15.58
C ASP A 47 -2.48 -8.92 -14.34
N ARG A 48 -1.73 -10.03 -14.22
CA ARG A 48 -0.72 -10.24 -13.18
C ARG A 48 0.46 -9.27 -13.22
N GLU A 49 0.89 -8.86 -14.41
CA GLU A 49 2.08 -8.00 -14.61
C GLU A 49 1.74 -6.51 -14.79
N GLN A 50 0.46 -6.21 -14.99
CA GLN A 50 0.03 -4.86 -15.34
C GLN A 50 -0.41 -4.04 -14.15
N TYR A 51 -0.99 -4.64 -13.09
CA TYR A 51 -1.54 -3.90 -11.95
C TYR A 51 -0.75 -4.15 -10.68
N TYR A 52 0.20 -3.27 -10.39
CA TYR A 52 0.94 -3.35 -9.13
C TYR A 52 1.17 -1.98 -8.47
N LEU A 53 1.11 -1.99 -7.14
CA LEU A 53 1.41 -0.87 -6.26
C LEU A 53 2.75 -1.19 -5.58
N GLU A 54 3.72 -0.30 -5.72
CA GLU A 54 4.99 -0.43 -4.99
C GLU A 54 4.98 0.55 -3.84
N ILE A 55 5.20 0.07 -2.62
CA ILE A 55 5.27 0.87 -1.41
C ILE A 55 6.68 0.82 -0.86
N THR A 56 7.29 1.97 -0.60
CA THR A 56 8.64 2.09 -0.04
C THR A 56 8.57 2.79 1.32
N LYS A 57 9.31 2.29 2.30
CA LYS A 57 9.39 2.92 3.62
C LYS A 57 10.35 4.11 3.58
N GLU A 58 9.92 5.24 4.11
CA GLU A 58 10.76 6.40 4.37
C GLU A 58 10.89 6.61 5.89
N VAL A 59 12.13 6.77 6.36
CA VAL A 59 12.40 7.09 7.76
C VAL A 59 13.09 8.45 7.83
N ARG A 60 12.45 9.42 8.48
CA ARG A 60 13.01 10.78 8.67
C ARG A 60 12.82 11.22 10.12
N GLY A 61 13.92 11.55 10.79
CA GLY A 61 13.90 12.11 12.15
C GLY A 61 13.16 11.25 13.20
N GLY A 62 13.20 9.92 13.07
CA GLY A 62 12.48 8.99 13.95
C GLY A 62 11.01 8.76 13.60
N SER A 63 10.46 9.48 12.62
CA SER A 63 9.14 9.21 12.05
C SER A 63 9.21 8.27 10.86
N VAL A 64 8.19 7.41 10.72
CA VAL A 64 8.02 6.49 9.59
C VAL A 64 6.88 7.00 8.70
N SER A 65 7.16 7.11 7.41
CA SER A 65 6.18 7.36 6.36
C SER A 65 6.41 6.38 5.21
N PHE A 66 5.50 6.36 4.25
CA PHE A 66 5.53 5.45 3.12
C PHE A 66 5.31 6.25 1.84
N LEU A 67 6.12 5.98 0.82
CA LEU A 67 5.86 6.43 -0.54
C LEU A 67 5.19 5.30 -1.31
N ALA A 68 4.34 5.66 -2.26
CA ALA A 68 3.80 4.71 -3.21
C ALA A 68 4.11 5.12 -4.65
N ASN A 69 4.46 4.14 -5.46
CA ASN A 69 4.56 4.25 -6.90
C ASN A 69 3.47 3.40 -7.53
N PHE A 70 2.83 3.92 -8.59
CA PHE A 70 1.76 3.24 -9.30
C PHE A 70 2.08 3.13 -10.80
N PRO A 71 2.99 2.20 -11.19
CA PRO A 71 3.51 2.13 -12.56
C PRO A 71 2.44 1.84 -13.62
N THR A 72 1.34 1.22 -13.21
CA THR A 72 0.19 0.95 -14.08
C THR A 72 -0.47 2.22 -14.59
N ALA A 73 -0.56 3.27 -13.77
CA ALA A 73 -1.13 4.54 -14.18
C ALA A 73 -0.36 5.10 -15.38
N SER A 74 0.98 5.07 -15.34
CA SER A 74 1.83 5.50 -16.45
C SER A 74 1.61 4.68 -17.72
N LYS A 75 1.41 3.36 -17.63
CA LYS A 75 1.11 2.48 -18.79
C LYS A 75 -0.25 2.79 -19.44
N THR A 76 -1.22 3.24 -18.65
CA THR A 76 -2.54 3.66 -19.15
C THR A 76 -2.56 5.09 -19.72
N GLY A 77 -1.39 5.73 -19.85
CA GLY A 77 -1.27 7.11 -20.32
C GLY A 77 -1.70 8.15 -19.29
N LEU A 78 -1.94 7.74 -18.04
CA LEU A 78 -2.19 8.69 -16.96
C LEU A 78 -0.85 9.32 -16.56
N PRO A 79 -0.77 10.66 -16.49
CA PRO A 79 0.46 11.33 -16.12
C PRO A 79 0.63 11.17 -14.62
N VAL A 80 1.14 10.04 -14.15
CA VAL A 80 1.36 9.79 -12.71
C VAL A 80 2.62 8.98 -12.56
N VAL A 81 3.46 9.37 -11.59
CA VAL A 81 4.76 8.72 -11.37
C VAL A 81 5.03 8.40 -9.90
N SER A 82 4.46 9.11 -8.92
CA SER A 82 4.67 8.84 -7.48
C SER A 82 3.62 9.55 -6.61
N ALA A 83 3.28 8.96 -5.48
CA ALA A 83 2.45 9.57 -4.45
C ALA A 83 3.25 10.45 -3.50
N GLN A 84 2.54 11.35 -2.81
CA GLN A 84 3.05 11.96 -1.58
C GLN A 84 3.23 10.91 -0.48
N SER A 85 4.19 11.13 0.41
CA SER A 85 4.43 10.26 1.57
C SER A 85 3.18 10.25 2.46
N ALA A 86 2.80 9.06 2.92
CA ALA A 86 1.67 8.85 3.83
C ALA A 86 2.16 8.15 5.11
N SER A 87 1.57 8.50 6.25
CA SER A 87 1.76 7.77 7.50
C SER A 87 0.47 6.99 7.81
N PRO A 88 0.58 5.80 8.42
CA PRO A 88 -0.60 5.01 8.77
C PRO A 88 -1.43 5.77 9.83
N ASP A 89 -2.75 5.74 9.67
CA ASP A 89 -3.67 6.22 10.70
C ASP A 89 -3.89 5.17 11.81
N ASP A 90 -4.84 5.45 12.71
CA ASP A 90 -5.16 4.56 13.84
C ASP A 90 -5.69 3.18 13.40
N ASP A 91 -6.24 3.07 12.19
CA ASP A 91 -6.73 1.84 11.59
C ASP A 91 -5.66 1.13 10.73
N ASN A 92 -4.42 1.63 10.74
CA ASN A 92 -3.34 1.26 9.81
C ASN A 92 -3.72 1.47 8.34
N GLN A 93 -4.51 2.50 8.02
CA GLN A 93 -4.75 2.88 6.64
C GLN A 93 -3.65 3.80 6.12
N LEU A 94 -3.18 3.52 4.90
CA LEU A 94 -2.36 4.47 4.14
C LEU A 94 -3.20 5.07 3.02
N THR A 95 -3.31 6.39 2.98
CA THR A 95 -3.94 7.11 1.87
C THR A 95 -2.91 7.89 1.08
N PHE A 96 -2.69 7.45 -0.15
CA PHE A 96 -1.74 8.01 -1.10
C PHE A 96 -2.43 8.97 -2.06
N ASN A 97 -1.83 10.15 -2.25
CA ASN A 97 -2.25 11.11 -3.26
C ASN A 97 -1.20 11.16 -4.37
N PHE A 98 -1.59 10.68 -5.54
CA PHE A 98 -0.78 10.63 -6.74
C PHE A 98 -1.10 11.82 -7.64
N TYR A 99 -0.07 12.60 -7.99
CA TYR A 99 -0.23 13.77 -8.84
C TYR A 99 0.50 13.60 -10.16
N ALA A 100 0.09 14.40 -11.14
CA ALA A 100 0.88 14.55 -12.34
C ALA A 100 2.26 15.12 -12.08
N PRO A 101 3.29 14.67 -12.83
CA PRO A 101 4.59 15.32 -12.82
C PRO A 101 4.38 16.81 -13.06
N LYS A 102 5.06 17.66 -12.27
CA LYS A 102 5.07 19.09 -12.54
C LYS A 102 5.85 19.31 -13.84
N GLU A 103 5.15 19.47 -14.96
CA GLU A 103 5.77 20.05 -16.14
C GLU A 103 6.09 21.52 -15.87
N SER A 104 7.24 21.98 -16.37
CA SER A 104 7.75 23.34 -16.10
C SER A 104 6.86 24.45 -16.66
N VAL A 105 5.89 24.12 -17.52
CA VAL A 105 4.96 25.08 -18.14
C VAL A 105 3.57 24.45 -18.22
N THR A 106 2.78 24.57 -17.15
CA THR A 106 1.36 24.21 -17.19
C THR A 106 0.54 25.47 -17.46
N PRO A 107 -0.21 25.57 -18.59
CA PRO A 107 -1.10 26.70 -18.83
C PRO A 107 -2.07 26.90 -17.66
N PRO A 108 -2.48 28.15 -17.34
CA PRO A 108 -3.43 28.42 -16.24
C PRO A 108 -4.76 27.66 -16.34
N GLU A 109 -5.14 27.25 -17.56
CA GLU A 109 -6.39 26.54 -17.90
C GLU A 109 -6.23 25.01 -18.00
N ALA A 110 -5.03 24.47 -17.77
CA ALA A 110 -4.83 23.03 -17.88
C ALA A 110 -5.54 22.29 -16.74
N ALA A 111 -6.21 21.19 -17.09
CA ALA A 111 -6.89 20.34 -16.12
C ALA A 111 -5.89 19.79 -15.08
N LYS A 112 -6.22 19.94 -13.79
CA LYS A 112 -5.43 19.33 -12.71
C LYS A 112 -5.95 17.92 -12.45
N PHE A 113 -5.03 16.99 -12.31
CA PHE A 113 -5.32 15.57 -12.18
C PHE A 113 -4.66 15.00 -10.91
N ASN A 114 -5.42 14.22 -10.13
CA ASN A 114 -4.84 13.35 -9.11
C ASN A 114 -5.61 12.05 -8.93
N ILE A 115 -4.91 11.01 -8.48
CA ILE A 115 -5.50 9.75 -8.04
C ILE A 115 -5.32 9.66 -6.52
N VAL A 116 -6.39 9.28 -5.82
CA VAL A 116 -6.37 9.00 -4.38
C VAL A 116 -6.57 7.51 -4.20
N LEU A 117 -5.63 6.85 -3.52
CA LEU A 117 -5.68 5.42 -3.26
C LEU A 117 -5.48 5.16 -1.77
N SER A 118 -6.40 4.43 -1.16
CA SER A 118 -6.29 4.02 0.25
C SER A 118 -6.13 2.51 0.36
N VAL A 119 -5.14 2.08 1.14
CA VAL A 119 -4.90 0.66 1.47
C VAL A 119 -4.98 0.39 2.96
N ILE A 120 -5.49 -0.77 3.33
CA ILE A 120 -5.44 -1.31 4.70
C ILE A 120 -4.89 -2.74 4.68
N PRO A 121 -4.26 -3.21 5.76
CA PRO A 121 -3.90 -4.62 5.91
C PRO A 121 -5.11 -5.55 5.78
N ASN A 122 -4.96 -6.63 5.04
CA ASN A 122 -5.94 -7.71 5.07
C ASN A 122 -5.74 -8.55 6.34
N GLN A 123 -6.61 -8.38 7.32
CA GLN A 123 -6.51 -9.08 8.61
C GLN A 123 -6.63 -10.60 8.50
N SER A 124 -7.24 -11.11 7.42
CA SER A 124 -7.43 -12.54 7.20
C SER A 124 -6.25 -13.20 6.46
N LYS A 125 -5.38 -12.42 5.81
CA LYS A 125 -4.28 -12.94 4.97
C LYS A 125 -3.01 -12.09 5.13
N GLU A 126 -1.97 -12.68 5.71
CA GLU A 126 -0.66 -12.03 5.84
C GLU A 126 -0.09 -11.65 4.47
N GLY A 127 0.60 -10.51 4.40
CA GLY A 127 1.19 -10.01 3.16
C GLY A 127 0.16 -9.56 2.12
N HIS A 128 -1.09 -9.34 2.52
CA HIS A 128 -2.12 -8.82 1.63
C HIS A 128 -2.67 -7.47 2.12
N LEU A 129 -3.07 -6.65 1.16
CA LEU A 129 -3.72 -5.36 1.40
C LEU A 129 -5.09 -5.35 0.73
N TRP A 130 -6.01 -4.58 1.29
CA TRP A 130 -7.25 -4.18 0.62
C TRP A 130 -7.10 -2.75 0.12
N VAL A 131 -7.36 -2.52 -1.17
CA VAL A 131 -7.61 -1.17 -1.69
C VAL A 131 -9.07 -0.82 -1.40
N THR A 132 -9.28 0.00 -0.38
CA THR A 132 -10.61 0.40 0.09
C THR A 132 -11.13 1.65 -0.62
N LYS A 133 -10.22 2.42 -1.22
CA LYS A 133 -10.54 3.60 -2.03
C LYS A 133 -9.61 3.70 -3.22
N ALA A 134 -10.17 3.96 -4.40
CA ALA A 134 -9.43 4.39 -5.58
C ALA A 134 -10.28 5.41 -6.34
N GLU A 135 -9.88 6.68 -6.30
CA GLU A 135 -10.64 7.80 -6.88
C GLU A 135 -9.75 8.59 -7.83
N MET A 136 -10.25 8.87 -9.03
CA MET A 136 -9.63 9.80 -9.97
C MET A 136 -10.36 11.14 -9.90
N ASN A 137 -9.60 12.21 -9.70
CA ASN A 137 -10.09 13.57 -9.57
C ASN A 137 -9.53 14.43 -10.71
N ILE A 138 -10.42 15.10 -11.43
CA ILE A 138 -10.09 16.00 -12.54
C ILE A 138 -10.72 17.36 -12.25
N ALA A 139 -9.88 18.39 -12.04
CA ALA A 139 -10.33 19.75 -11.86
C ALA A 139 -10.13 20.57 -13.14
N ARG A 140 -11.22 21.14 -13.67
CA ARG A 140 -11.24 21.95 -14.89
C ARG A 140 -12.30 23.05 -14.76
N ASP A 141 -11.99 24.27 -15.19
CA ASP A 141 -12.93 25.40 -15.24
C ASP A 141 -13.64 25.69 -13.89
N GLY A 142 -12.94 25.48 -12.77
CA GLY A 142 -13.49 25.66 -11.41
C GLY A 142 -14.37 24.52 -10.90
N ALA A 143 -14.67 23.51 -11.73
CA ALA A 143 -15.40 22.30 -11.34
C ALA A 143 -14.43 21.13 -11.09
N VAL A 144 -14.81 20.22 -10.17
CA VAL A 144 -14.09 18.97 -9.91
C VAL A 144 -14.98 17.79 -10.27
N GLN A 145 -14.52 16.98 -11.22
CA GLN A 145 -15.13 15.71 -11.58
C GLN A 145 -14.42 14.58 -10.84
N LYS A 146 -15.20 13.67 -10.25
CA LYS A 146 -14.70 12.53 -9.50
C LYS A 146 -15.15 11.23 -10.16
N TYR A 147 -14.25 10.29 -10.28
CA TYR A 147 -14.51 8.97 -10.83
C TYR A 147 -14.07 7.91 -9.84
N ASP A 148 -15.00 7.08 -9.38
CA ASP A 148 -14.71 5.90 -8.55
C ASP A 148 -14.14 4.79 -9.45
N ILE A 149 -12.85 4.52 -9.28
CA ILE A 149 -12.14 3.49 -10.05
C ILE A 149 -12.63 2.10 -9.61
N LEU A 150 -12.91 1.90 -8.33
CA LEU A 150 -13.39 0.61 -7.80
C LEU A 150 -14.79 0.29 -8.34
N GLU A 151 -15.67 1.28 -8.46
CA GLU A 151 -16.99 1.10 -9.09
C GLU A 151 -16.87 0.58 -10.53
N ASN A 152 -15.96 1.15 -11.32
CA ASN A 152 -15.72 0.68 -12.67
C ASN A 152 -15.09 -0.72 -12.68
N LEU A 153 -14.14 -1.01 -11.79
CA LEU A 153 -13.51 -2.34 -11.71
C LEU A 153 -14.52 -3.43 -11.33
N ARG A 154 -15.52 -3.15 -10.49
CA ARG A 154 -16.60 -4.11 -10.16
C ARG A 154 -17.39 -4.59 -11.38
N ARG A 155 -17.35 -3.87 -12.50
CA ARG A 155 -18.01 -4.29 -13.76
C ARG A 155 -17.24 -5.37 -14.51
N PHE A 156 -15.95 -5.53 -14.22
CA PHE A 156 -15.03 -6.41 -14.95
C PHE A 156 -14.41 -7.49 -14.06
N PHE A 157 -14.29 -7.25 -12.76
CA PHE A 157 -13.65 -8.14 -11.79
C PHE A 157 -14.57 -8.39 -10.60
N GLU A 158 -14.48 -9.62 -10.06
CA GLU A 158 -15.00 -9.89 -8.72
C GLU A 158 -14.10 -9.20 -7.70
N LEU A 159 -14.64 -8.22 -6.98
CA LEU A 159 -13.94 -7.56 -5.88
C LEU A 159 -14.32 -8.20 -4.55
N GLY A 160 -13.38 -8.21 -3.61
CA GLY A 160 -13.70 -8.53 -2.22
C GLY A 160 -14.61 -7.47 -1.60
N LYS A 161 -15.21 -7.79 -0.46
CA LYS A 161 -16.15 -6.90 0.25
C LYS A 161 -15.50 -5.57 0.62
N ALA A 162 -14.23 -5.58 0.97
CA ALA A 162 -13.46 -4.38 1.31
C ALA A 162 -12.93 -3.63 0.07
N GLY A 163 -12.84 -4.28 -1.10
CA GLY A 163 -12.34 -3.70 -2.34
C GLY A 163 -11.43 -4.65 -3.12
N VAL A 164 -10.43 -4.09 -3.81
CA VAL A 164 -9.45 -4.89 -4.57
C VAL A 164 -8.43 -5.48 -3.61
N CYS A 165 -8.21 -6.79 -3.67
CA CYS A 165 -7.13 -7.40 -2.89
C CYS A 165 -5.80 -7.21 -3.63
N LEU A 166 -4.75 -6.88 -2.88
CA LEU A 166 -3.38 -6.86 -3.37
C LEU A 166 -2.54 -7.85 -2.60
N ARG A 167 -1.77 -8.67 -3.30
CA ARG A 167 -0.83 -9.63 -2.71
C ARG A 167 0.59 -9.11 -2.82
N LYS A 168 1.32 -9.08 -1.71
CA LYS A 168 2.75 -8.78 -1.69
C LYS A 168 3.50 -9.84 -2.50
N GLY A 169 4.35 -9.39 -3.41
CA GLY A 169 5.28 -10.22 -4.15
C GLY A 169 6.23 -10.91 -3.19
N THR A 170 6.63 -12.13 -3.54
CA THR A 170 7.75 -12.79 -2.88
C THR A 170 9.02 -12.16 -3.46
N THR A 171 9.70 -11.33 -2.69
CA THR A 171 11.07 -10.93 -3.01
C THR A 171 11.91 -12.21 -2.95
N THR A 172 12.14 -12.86 -4.08
CA THR A 172 13.24 -13.82 -4.19
C THR A 172 14.52 -12.99 -4.13
N GLY A 173 15.09 -12.88 -2.93
CA GLY A 173 16.47 -12.44 -2.77
C GLY A 173 17.44 -13.40 -3.45
#